data_AF-A0A8T3TSH6-F1
#
_entry.id   AF-A0A8T3TSH6-F1
#
_cell.length_a   1.000
_cell.length_b   1.000
_cell.length_c   1.000
_cell.angle_alpha   90.00
_cell.angle_beta   90.00
_cell.angle_gamma   90.00
#
_symmetry.space_group_name_H-M   'P 1'
#
loop_
_entity.id
_entity.type
_entity.pdbx_description
1 polymer ?
#
loop_
_entity_poly.entity_id
_entity_poly.type
_entity_poly.pdbx_seq_one_letter_code
_entity_poly.pdbx_strand_id
1 'polypeptide(L)'
;MLCLGIDPHPDHLPRGFEPGLRGVEAFARLLLEAAAPWASAVKVNLAFFEAFGPEGMAALRRLRAEMPADLPFIADAKRADIGSTSARHASAIFDLLGADAVTASPYLGREAIAPLLEHPSGFVYVLCRTSNPGAGE
;
A
#
# COMPACT_ATOMS: atom_id res chain seq x y z
N MET A 1 -3.23 -16.51 10.46
CA MET A 1 -3.69 -15.23 9.88
C MET A 1 -2.93 -15.00 8.59
N LEU A 2 -3.64 -14.61 7.53
CA LEU A 2 -3.07 -14.32 6.21
C LEU A 2 -3.22 -12.84 5.89
N CYS A 3 -2.15 -12.18 5.45
CA CYS A 3 -2.20 -10.85 4.85
C CYS A 3 -1.82 -10.99 3.38
N LEU A 4 -2.76 -10.70 2.47
CA LEU A 4 -2.54 -10.81 1.04
C LEU A 4 -1.66 -9.65 0.55
N GLY A 5 -0.45 -9.95 0.10
CA GLY A 5 0.40 -8.96 -0.60
C GLY A 5 -0.01 -8.82 -2.06
N ILE A 6 -0.26 -7.58 -2.51
CA ILE A 6 -0.50 -7.25 -3.92
C ILE A 6 0.66 -6.38 -4.40
N ASP A 7 1.67 -7.06 -4.93
CA ASP A 7 2.95 -6.48 -5.35
C ASP A 7 3.27 -6.90 -6.81
N PRO A 8 2.40 -6.60 -7.81
CA PRO A 8 2.48 -7.14 -9.16
C PRO A 8 3.65 -6.53 -9.95
N HIS A 9 4.79 -7.22 -9.94
CA HIS A 9 5.95 -6.81 -10.75
C HIS A 9 5.64 -7.04 -12.24
N PRO A 10 5.72 -6.01 -13.11
CA PRO A 10 5.30 -6.12 -14.51
C PRO A 10 6.07 -7.19 -15.30
N ASP A 11 7.34 -7.39 -14.97
CA ASP A 11 8.19 -8.39 -15.64
C ASP A 11 7.96 -9.84 -15.15
N HIS A 12 7.26 -10.02 -14.04
CA HIS A 12 7.05 -11.34 -13.41
C HIS A 12 5.57 -11.76 -13.42
N LEU A 13 4.76 -11.13 -14.28
CA LEU A 13 3.36 -11.50 -14.41
C LEU A 13 3.23 -12.95 -14.93
N PRO A 14 2.26 -13.74 -14.43
CA PRO A 14 2.04 -15.09 -14.93
C PRO A 14 1.68 -15.10 -16.43
N ARG A 15 1.90 -16.26 -17.06
CA ARG A 15 1.50 -16.45 -18.47
C ARG A 15 0.01 -16.17 -18.63
N GLY A 16 -0.32 -15.33 -19.62
CA GLY A 16 -1.70 -14.92 -19.91
C GLY A 16 -2.02 -13.48 -19.54
N PHE A 17 -1.15 -12.81 -18.78
CA PHE A 17 -1.26 -11.37 -18.50
C PHE A 17 -0.34 -10.57 -19.44
N GLU A 18 -0.84 -9.42 -19.89
CA GLU A 18 -0.06 -8.49 -20.72
C GLU A 18 1.01 -7.78 -19.89
N PRO A 19 2.23 -7.54 -20.41
CA PRO A 19 3.19 -6.69 -19.73
C PRO A 19 2.64 -5.26 -19.53
N GLY A 20 3.02 -4.64 -18.40
CA GLY A 20 2.65 -3.25 -18.08
C GLY A 20 1.34 -3.11 -17.28
N LEU A 21 0.82 -1.88 -17.23
CA LEU A 21 -0.24 -1.50 -16.28
C LEU A 21 -1.51 -2.35 -16.40
N ARG A 22 -1.92 -2.71 -17.62
CA ARG A 22 -3.14 -3.49 -17.84
C ARG A 22 -3.05 -4.90 -17.24
N GLY A 23 -1.94 -5.60 -17.45
CA GLY A 23 -1.76 -6.92 -16.83
C GLY A 23 -1.49 -6.83 -15.33
N VAL A 24 -0.80 -5.77 -14.88
CA VAL A 24 -0.65 -5.46 -13.45
C VAL A 24 -2.01 -5.31 -12.76
N GLU A 25 -2.90 -4.50 -13.31
CA GLU A 25 -4.25 -4.29 -12.76
C GLU A 25 -5.08 -5.57 -12.82
N ALA A 26 -5.07 -6.28 -13.95
CA ALA A 26 -5.81 -7.53 -14.11
C ALA A 26 -5.32 -8.61 -13.13
N PHE A 27 -4.01 -8.72 -12.93
CA PHE A 27 -3.43 -9.69 -12.02
C PHE A 27 -3.72 -9.34 -10.55
N ALA A 28 -3.63 -8.05 -10.19
CA ALA A 28 -4.01 -7.58 -8.86
C ALA A 28 -5.47 -7.88 -8.52
N ARG A 29 -6.39 -7.69 -9.47
CA ARG A 29 -7.80 -8.07 -9.33
C ARG A 29 -7.98 -9.57 -9.14
N LEU A 30 -7.32 -10.39 -9.96
CA LEU A 30 -7.40 -11.85 -9.82
C LEU A 30 -6.93 -12.30 -8.43
N LEU A 31 -5.82 -11.75 -7.93
CA LEU A 31 -5.31 -12.05 -6.58
C LEU A 31 -6.34 -11.69 -5.52
N LEU A 32 -6.93 -10.50 -5.62
CA LEU A 32 -7.96 -10.03 -4.70
C LEU A 32 -9.17 -10.96 -4.71
N GLU A 33 -9.73 -11.26 -5.89
CA GLU A 33 -10.89 -12.16 -6.04
C GLU A 33 -10.63 -13.56 -5.46
N ALA A 34 -9.45 -14.12 -5.72
CA ALA A 34 -9.11 -15.47 -5.29
C ALA A 34 -8.82 -15.57 -3.78
N ALA A 35 -8.18 -14.55 -3.19
CA ALA A 35 -7.66 -14.64 -1.84
C ALA A 35 -8.43 -13.83 -0.79
N ALA A 36 -9.23 -12.83 -1.18
CA ALA A 36 -10.03 -12.02 -0.25
C ALA A 36 -10.88 -12.85 0.73
N PRO A 37 -11.57 -13.94 0.33
CA PRO A 37 -12.35 -14.76 1.26
C PRO A 37 -11.53 -15.43 2.38
N TRP A 38 -10.21 -15.52 2.22
CA TRP A 38 -9.30 -16.22 3.11
C TRP A 38 -8.32 -15.27 3.82
N ALA A 39 -8.28 -14.00 3.41
CA ALA A 39 -7.36 -13.00 3.90
C ALA A 39 -7.95 -12.26 5.11
N SER A 40 -7.11 -11.96 6.09
CA SER A 40 -7.46 -11.09 7.23
C SER A 40 -7.17 -9.62 6.94
N ALA A 41 -6.38 -9.33 5.91
CA ALA A 41 -6.07 -8.00 5.41
C ALA A 41 -5.46 -8.10 4.00
N VAL A 42 -5.48 -7.01 3.26
CA VAL A 42 -4.77 -6.83 1.99
C VAL A 42 -3.72 -5.75 2.17
N LYS A 43 -2.49 -6.01 1.73
CA LYS A 43 -1.40 -5.04 1.71
C LYS A 43 -0.96 -4.78 0.29
N VAL A 44 -1.13 -3.55 -0.19
CA VAL A 44 -0.64 -3.15 -1.53
C VAL A 44 0.62 -2.33 -1.35
N ASN A 45 1.73 -2.73 -1.99
CA ASN A 45 2.91 -1.87 -2.07
C ASN A 45 2.70 -0.81 -3.16
N LEU A 46 2.64 0.45 -2.73
CA LEU A 46 2.31 1.57 -3.62
C LEU A 46 3.34 1.75 -4.73
N ALA A 47 4.61 1.36 -4.52
CA ALA A 47 5.67 1.56 -5.49
C ALA A 47 5.37 0.90 -6.85
N PHE A 48 4.70 -0.26 -6.86
CA PHE A 48 4.33 -0.97 -8.09
C PHE A 48 3.27 -0.24 -8.91
N PHE A 49 2.45 0.60 -8.28
CA PHE A 49 1.45 1.42 -8.94
C PHE A 49 2.01 2.82 -9.25
N GLU A 50 2.76 3.42 -8.33
CA GLU A 50 3.42 4.71 -8.50
C GLU A 50 4.37 4.74 -9.69
N ALA A 51 5.03 3.61 -9.99
CA ALA A 51 5.92 3.47 -11.16
C ALA A 51 5.19 3.67 -12.51
N PHE A 52 3.86 3.52 -12.56
CA PHE A 52 3.04 3.81 -13.76
C PHE A 52 2.44 5.22 -13.74
N GLY A 53 2.87 6.09 -12.82
CA GLY A 53 2.41 7.48 -12.75
C GLY A 53 0.93 7.63 -12.38
N PRO A 54 0.26 8.68 -12.87
CA PRO A 54 -1.15 8.96 -12.56
C PRO A 54 -2.09 7.81 -12.88
N GLU A 55 -1.85 7.11 -14.00
CA GLU A 55 -2.66 5.98 -14.45
C GLU A 55 -2.54 4.78 -13.50
N GLY A 56 -1.35 4.54 -12.95
CA GLY A 56 -1.12 3.52 -11.93
C GLY A 56 -1.88 3.82 -10.63
N MET A 57 -1.84 5.08 -10.18
CA MET A 57 -2.63 5.49 -9.01
C MET A 57 -4.13 5.42 -9.27
N ALA A 58 -4.58 5.69 -10.49
CA ALA A 58 -5.97 5.48 -10.88
C ALA A 58 -6.36 4.00 -10.85
N ALA A 59 -5.49 3.10 -11.31
CA ALA A 59 -5.70 1.64 -11.22
C ALA A 59 -5.79 1.17 -9.77
N LEU A 60 -4.93 1.68 -8.89
CA LEU A 60 -5.00 1.35 -7.46
C LEU A 60 -6.32 1.80 -6.82
N ARG A 61 -6.83 2.99 -7.16
CA ARG A 61 -8.13 3.46 -6.66
C ARG A 61 -9.29 2.57 -7.14
N ARG A 62 -9.24 2.08 -8.38
CA ARG A 62 -10.22 1.10 -8.88
C ARG A 62 -10.14 -0.20 -8.10
N LEU A 63 -8.92 -0.72 -7.87
CA LEU A 63 -8.71 -1.91 -7.07
C LEU A 63 -9.24 -1.74 -5.64
N ARG A 64 -8.99 -0.61 -4.98
CA ARG A 64 -9.55 -0.32 -3.65
C ARG A 64 -11.09 -0.31 -3.68
N ALA A 65 -11.72 0.27 -4.69
CA ALA A 65 -13.18 0.28 -4.80
C ALA A 65 -13.79 -1.13 -4.94
N GLU A 66 -13.01 -2.12 -5.36
CA GLU A 66 -13.41 -3.52 -5.49
C GLU A 66 -13.08 -4.36 -4.24
N MET A 67 -12.31 -3.82 -3.29
CA MET A 67 -12.01 -4.52 -2.04
C MET A 67 -13.25 -4.60 -1.14
N PRO A 68 -13.51 -5.76 -0.49
CA PRO A 68 -14.56 -5.85 0.52
C PRO A 68 -14.38 -4.82 1.63
N ALA A 69 -15.48 -4.19 2.06
CA ALA A 69 -15.44 -3.11 3.05
C ALA A 69 -14.96 -3.58 4.43
N ASP A 70 -15.13 -4.86 4.75
CA ASP A 70 -14.70 -5.51 5.99
C ASP A 70 -13.28 -6.10 5.91
N LEU A 71 -12.61 -5.99 4.75
CA LEU A 71 -11.24 -6.46 4.55
C LEU A 71 -10.27 -5.27 4.67
N PRO A 72 -9.47 -5.17 5.76
CA PRO A 72 -8.58 -4.04 5.96
C PRO A 72 -7.56 -3.86 4.84
N PHE A 73 -7.46 -2.65 4.33
CA PHE A 73 -6.49 -2.25 3.31
C PHE A 73 -5.29 -1.54 3.94
N ILE A 74 -4.12 -2.15 3.84
CA ILE A 74 -2.83 -1.62 4.27
C ILE A 74 -2.09 -1.05 3.05
N ALA A 75 -1.86 0.25 3.03
CA ALA A 75 -0.97 0.90 2.09
C ALA A 75 0.50 0.74 2.52
N ASP A 76 1.23 -0.14 1.85
CA ASP A 76 2.66 -0.28 2.10
C ASP A 76 3.43 0.80 1.32
N ALA A 77 3.62 1.94 1.98
CA ALA A 77 4.13 3.18 1.40
C ALA A 77 5.41 3.70 2.06
N LYS A 78 5.71 3.21 3.28
CA LYS A 78 6.87 3.58 4.11
C LYS A 78 7.09 5.09 4.21
N ARG A 79 6.01 5.86 4.27
CA ARG A 79 6.05 7.34 4.25
C ARG A 79 6.64 7.89 5.55
N ALA A 80 7.37 8.98 5.42
CA ALA A 80 7.86 9.80 6.53
C ALA A 80 8.29 11.15 5.96
N ASP A 81 7.86 12.24 6.58
CA ASP A 81 8.28 13.60 6.22
C ASP A 81 8.00 14.53 7.40
N ILE A 82 8.42 15.79 7.39
CA ILE A 82 8.24 16.70 8.52
C ILE A 82 6.98 17.57 8.39
N GLY A 83 6.34 17.85 9.53
CA GLY A 83 5.28 18.84 9.66
C GLY A 83 4.16 18.71 8.62
N SER A 84 3.93 19.80 7.87
CA SER A 84 2.84 19.89 6.88
C SER A 84 2.96 18.86 5.74
N THR A 85 4.17 18.41 5.38
CA THR A 85 4.34 17.41 4.33
C THR A 85 3.82 16.04 4.77
N SER A 86 4.08 15.66 6.02
CA SER A 86 3.53 14.42 6.59
C SER A 86 2.00 14.45 6.70
N ALA A 87 1.42 15.62 6.98
CA ALA A 87 -0.04 15.80 6.91
C ALA A 87 -0.59 15.59 5.48
N ARG A 88 0.15 16.00 4.43
CA ARG A 88 -0.23 15.70 3.04
C ARG A 88 -0.12 14.20 2.73
N HIS A 89 0.86 13.50 3.29
CA HIS A 89 0.92 12.04 3.20
C HIS A 89 -0.29 11.38 3.86
N ALA A 90 -0.65 11.79 5.09
CA ALA A 90 -1.83 11.27 5.78
C ALA A 90 -3.09 11.44 4.94
N SER A 91 -3.33 12.63 4.41
CA SER A 91 -4.51 12.89 3.55
C SER A 91 -4.49 12.10 2.24
N ALA A 92 -3.32 11.97 1.60
CA ALA A 92 -3.21 11.18 0.37
C ALA A 92 -3.52 9.69 0.59
N ILE A 93 -3.16 9.15 1.76
CA ILE A 93 -3.31 7.73 2.09
C ILE A 93 -4.69 7.42 2.67
N PHE A 94 -5.12 8.15 3.69
CA PHE A 94 -6.34 7.85 4.43
C PHE A 94 -7.58 8.45 3.76
N ASP A 95 -7.52 9.71 3.32
CA ASP A 95 -8.70 10.39 2.76
C ASP A 95 -8.90 10.09 1.26
N LEU A 96 -7.82 10.21 0.47
CA LEU A 96 -7.92 10.11 -0.98
C LEU A 96 -7.83 8.66 -1.49
N LEU A 97 -6.94 7.87 -0.91
CA LEU A 97 -6.78 6.46 -1.26
C LEU A 97 -7.71 5.56 -0.44
N GLY A 98 -8.16 5.99 0.74
CA GLY A 98 -9.08 5.22 1.58
C GLY A 98 -8.43 3.97 2.19
N ALA A 99 -7.14 4.02 2.48
CA ALA A 99 -6.46 2.95 3.21
C ALA A 99 -6.86 2.97 4.69
N ASP A 100 -6.94 1.79 5.30
CA ASP A 100 -7.25 1.63 6.74
C ASP A 100 -5.96 1.67 7.57
N ALA A 101 -4.82 1.34 6.95
CA ALA A 101 -3.51 1.41 7.57
C ALA A 101 -2.40 1.80 6.59
N VAL A 102 -1.28 2.26 7.12
CA VAL A 102 -0.08 2.62 6.34
C VAL A 102 1.20 2.12 7.00
N THR A 103 2.21 1.77 6.19
CA THR A 103 3.57 1.58 6.71
C THR A 103 4.33 2.92 6.76
N ALA A 104 5.08 3.17 7.84
CA ALA A 104 5.80 4.43 8.03
C ALA A 104 7.24 4.21 8.49
N SER A 105 8.17 5.06 8.03
CA SER A 105 9.58 5.00 8.43
C SER A 105 9.85 5.96 9.59
N PRO A 106 10.38 5.50 10.74
CA PRO A 106 10.63 6.38 11.87
C PRO A 106 11.97 7.14 11.79
N TYR A 107 12.69 7.05 10.67
CA TYR A 107 14.08 7.55 10.56
C TYR A 107 14.24 9.04 10.94
N LEU A 108 13.26 9.86 10.55
CA LEU A 108 13.25 11.31 10.84
C LEU A 108 12.68 11.65 12.24
N GLY A 109 12.46 10.66 13.09
CA GLY A 109 11.91 10.82 14.44
C GLY A 109 10.37 10.81 14.49
N ARG A 110 9.83 10.89 15.72
CA ARG A 110 8.37 10.80 15.97
C ARG A 110 7.58 11.87 15.23
N GLU A 111 8.08 13.10 15.19
CA GLU A 111 7.40 14.23 14.54
C GLU A 111 7.12 13.95 13.06
N ALA A 112 7.99 13.18 12.40
CA ALA A 112 7.86 12.91 10.98
C ALA A 112 6.70 11.96 10.62
N ILE A 113 6.22 11.20 11.60
CA ILE A 113 5.11 10.27 11.44
C ILE A 113 3.91 10.64 12.31
N ALA A 114 4.02 11.68 13.15
CA ALA A 114 2.94 12.12 14.04
C ALA A 114 1.63 12.41 13.27
N PRO A 115 1.62 13.10 12.11
CA PRO A 115 0.39 13.29 11.35
C PRO A 115 -0.25 11.99 10.83
N LEU A 116 0.54 10.93 10.59
CA LEU A 116 0.02 9.61 10.25
C LEU A 116 -0.58 8.91 11.47
N LEU A 117 0.10 9.02 12.62
CA LEU A 117 -0.31 8.40 13.90
C LEU A 117 -1.56 9.04 14.50
N GLU A 118 -1.73 10.33 14.29
CA GLU A 118 -2.82 11.14 14.87
C GLU A 118 -4.04 11.21 13.94
N HIS A 119 -3.97 10.62 12.75
CA HIS A 119 -5.09 10.59 11.81
C HIS A 119 -6.24 9.72 12.36
N PRO A 120 -7.48 10.22 12.44
CA PRO A 120 -8.55 9.56 13.18
C PRO A 120 -8.98 8.20 12.60
N SER A 121 -8.78 8.02 11.29
CA SER A 121 -9.27 6.84 10.55
C SER A 121 -8.17 5.82 10.23
N GLY A 122 -6.94 6.03 10.73
CA GLY A 122 -5.76 5.31 10.23
C GLY A 122 -5.00 4.53 11.31
N PHE A 123 -4.51 3.34 10.94
CA PHE A 123 -3.51 2.61 11.72
C PHE A 123 -2.12 2.74 11.08
N VAL A 124 -1.06 2.74 11.89
CA VAL A 124 0.32 2.88 11.38
C VAL A 124 1.19 1.70 11.79
N TYR A 125 1.75 1.02 10.81
CA TYR A 125 2.82 0.04 11.00
C TYR A 125 4.18 0.74 10.88
N VAL A 126 4.79 1.03 12.02
CA VAL A 126 6.12 1.66 12.06
C VAL A 126 7.20 0.61 11.79
N LEU A 127 8.12 0.90 10.87
CA LEU A 127 9.27 0.03 10.62
C LEU A 127 10.15 -0.05 11.88
N CYS A 128 10.44 -1.27 12.33
CA CYS A 128 11.32 -1.50 13.49
C CYS A 128 12.59 -2.26 13.07
N ARG A 129 12.42 -3.49 12.59
CA ARG A 129 13.50 -4.32 12.08
C ARG A 129 13.00 -5.12 10.89
N THR A 130 13.72 -5.04 9.78
CA THR A 130 13.46 -5.83 8.58
C THR A 130 14.49 -6.97 8.47
N SER A 131 14.23 -7.95 7.60
CA SER A 131 15.07 -9.14 7.42
C SER A 131 16.09 -9.03 6.27
N ASN A 132 16.11 -7.90 5.55
CA ASN A 132 17.06 -7.70 4.46
C ASN A 132 18.49 -7.49 5.00
N PRO A 133 19.54 -7.77 4.19
CA PRO A 133 20.94 -7.64 4.61
C PRO A 133 21.30 -6.27 5.22
N GLY A 134 20.78 -5.18 4.65
CA GLY A 134 21.03 -3.81 5.11
C GLY A 134 20.23 -3.37 6.34
N ALA A 135 19.50 -4.25 7.03
CA ALA A 135 18.66 -3.84 8.17
C ALA A 135 19.43 -3.32 9.40
N GLY A 136 20.75 -3.55 9.45
CA GLY A 136 21.64 -3.11 10.53
C GLY A 136 22.56 -1.95 10.17
N GLU A 137 22.39 -1.36 8.99
CA GLU A 137 23.01 -0.09 8.61
C GLU A 137 22.26 1.08 9.26
#